data_AF-A0A075HW99-F1
#
_entry.id   AF-A0A075HW99-F1
#
_cell.length_a   1.000
_cell.length_b   1.000
_cell.length_c   1.000
_cell.angle_alpha   90.00
_cell.angle_beta   90.00
_cell.angle_gamma   90.00
#
_symmetry.space_group_name_H-M   'P 1'
#
loop_
_entity.id
_entity.type
_entity.pdbx_description
1 polymer ?
#
loop_
_entity_poly.entity_id
_entity_poly.type
_entity_poly.pdbx_seq_one_letter_code
_entity_poly.pdbx_strand_id
1 'polypeptide(L)' 'MTVTSNPYPNPKEDNERFIVVDVKFKKQLKKPVTLEQMKKEKSFKDWELLRIGRLSVMPVPKNIWDKIIKMSQ' A
#
# COMPACT_ATOMS: atom_id res chain seq x y z
N MET A 1 -7.55 2.61 -4.47
CA MET A 1 -8.58 1.87 -3.73
C MET A 1 -9.06 2.68 -2.54
N THR A 2 -10.15 2.26 -1.90
CA THR A 2 -10.66 2.81 -0.62
C THR A 2 -11.14 1.66 0.25
N VAL A 3 -10.90 1.73 1.57
CA VAL A 3 -11.45 0.78 2.54
C VAL A 3 -12.93 1.09 2.73
N THR A 4 -13.78 0.06 2.75
CA THR A 4 -15.25 0.20 2.83
C THR A 4 -15.89 -0.47 4.04
N SER A 5 -15.12 -1.23 4.83
CA SER A 5 -15.58 -1.84 6.07
C SER A 5 -14.59 -1.61 7.20
N ASN A 6 -15.10 -1.71 8.44
CA ASN A 6 -14.26 -1.86 9.62
C ASN A 6 -13.56 -3.23 9.58
N PRO A 7 -12.41 -3.42 10.25
CA PRO A 7 -11.78 -4.72 10.37
C PRO A 7 -12.70 -5.77 11.00
N TYR A 8 -12.69 -6.99 10.45
CA TYR A 8 -13.49 -8.13 10.95
C TYR A 8 -12.74 -9.47 10.78
N PRO A 9 -13.10 -10.54 11.53
CA PRO A 9 -12.49 -11.86 11.38
C PRO A 9 -12.65 -12.42 9.97
N ASN A 10 -11.60 -13.03 9.43
CA ASN A 10 -11.59 -13.60 8.10
C ASN A 10 -12.55 -14.81 8.03
N PRO A 11 -13.63 -14.76 7.24
CA PRO A 11 -14.61 -15.86 7.16
C PRO A 11 -14.06 -17.12 6.48
N LYS A 12 -12.86 -17.06 5.89
CA LYS A 12 -12.18 -18.20 5.27
C LYS A 12 -11.15 -18.87 6.18
N GLU A 13 -10.96 -18.37 7.40
CA GLU A 13 -10.00 -18.90 8.36
C GLU A 13 -10.73 -19.26 9.65
N ASP A 14 -10.39 -20.41 10.23
CA ASP A 14 -10.96 -20.83 11.51
C ASP A 14 -10.41 -20.02 12.69
N ASN A 15 -9.26 -19.37 12.51
CA ASN A 15 -8.59 -18.60 13.55
C ASN A 15 -8.97 -17.13 13.47
N GLU A 16 -9.72 -16.65 14.48
CA GLU A 16 -10.23 -15.28 14.58
C GLU A 16 -9.14 -14.19 14.61
N ARG A 17 -7.87 -14.55 14.85
CA ARG A 17 -6.75 -13.59 14.78
C ARG A 17 -6.48 -13.08 13.36
N PHE A 18 -6.94 -13.80 12.34
CA PHE A 18 -6.84 -13.33 10.96
C PHE A 18 -7.95 -12.33 10.70
N ILE A 19 -7.57 -11.05 10.58
CA ILE A 19 -8.49 -9.94 10.36
C ILE A 19 -8.39 -9.48 8.90
N VAL A 20 -9.53 -9.16 8.30
CA VAL A 20 -9.64 -8.64 6.94
C VAL A 20 -10.42 -7.33 6.91
N VAL A 21 -10.29 -6.61 5.79
CA VAL A 21 -11.07 -5.42 5.46
C VAL A 21 -11.50 -5.51 4.00
N ASP A 22 -12.64 -4.92 3.67
CA ASP A 22 -13.08 -4.82 2.28
C ASP A 22 -12.51 -3.55 1.65
N VAL A 23 -12.04 -3.69 0.41
CA VAL A 23 -11.54 -2.57 -0.38
C VAL A 23 -12.27 -2.49 -1.71
N LYS A 24 -12.56 -1.26 -2.14
CA LYS A 24 -13.16 -0.98 -3.45
C LYS A 24 -12.14 -0.33 -4.38
N PHE A 25 -12.23 -0.67 -5.66
CA PHE A 25 -11.50 0.03 -6.70
C PHE A 25 -11.87 1.52 -6.71
N LYS A 26 -10.86 2.39 -6.86
CA LYS A 26 -11.06 3.86 -6.93
C LYS A 26 -10.79 4.39 -8.33
N LYS A 27 -9.56 4.19 -8.80
CA LYS A 27 -9.10 4.56 -10.15
C LYS A 27 -7.79 3.85 -10.45
N GLN A 28 -7.48 3.73 -11.73
CA GLN A 28 -6.16 3.35 -12.20
C GLN A 28 -5.24 4.58 -12.21
N LEU A 29 -3.94 4.37 -12.03
CA LEU A 29 -2.93 5.39 -12.26
C LEU A 29 -2.65 5.50 -13.76
N LYS A 30 -2.34 6.71 -14.27
CA LYS A 30 -2.04 6.89 -15.70
C LYS A 30 -0.77 6.15 -16.10
N LYS A 31 0.25 6.21 -15.24
CA LYS A 31 1.52 5.51 -15.39
C LYS A 31 1.79 4.66 -14.15
N PRO A 32 2.05 3.36 -14.28
CA PRO A 32 2.52 2.54 -13.18
C PRO A 32 3.84 3.08 -12.63
N VAL A 33 3.97 3.16 -11.31
CA VAL A 33 5.23 3.49 -10.63
C VAL A 33 5.90 2.18 -10.23
N THR A 34 7.03 1.85 -10.86
CA THR A 34 7.71 0.56 -10.67
C THR A 34 8.54 0.56 -9.38
N LEU A 35 8.80 -0.63 -8.84
CA LEU A 35 9.69 -0.79 -7.68
C LEU A 35 11.10 -0.25 -7.96
N GLU A 36 11.60 -0.39 -9.19
CA GLU A 36 12.90 0.16 -9.59
C GLU A 36 12.90 1.70 -9.52
N GLN A 37 11.85 2.36 -10.01
CA GLN A 37 11.68 3.80 -9.88
C GLN A 37 11.61 4.24 -8.41
N MET A 38 10.89 3.49 -7.57
CA MET A 38 10.82 3.76 -6.13
C MET A 38 12.18 3.62 -5.45
N LYS A 39 12.98 2.62 -5.82
CA LYS A 39 14.34 2.41 -5.28
C LYS A 39 15.32 3.52 -5.67
N LYS A 40 15.14 4.15 -6.83
CA LYS A 40 15.96 5.29 -7.28
C LYS A 40 15.60 6.60 -6.57
N GLU A 41 14.43 6.67 -5.95
CA GLU A 41 13.98 7.85 -5.24
C GLU A 41 14.55 7.90 -3.81
N LYS A 42 15.55 8.76 -3.62
CA LYS A 42 16.25 8.92 -2.34
C LYS A 42 15.31 9.27 -1.18
N SER A 43 14.20 9.97 -1.43
CA SER A 43 13.23 10.31 -0.38
C SER A 43 12.46 9.10 0.16
N PHE A 44 12.52 7.93 -0.49
CA PHE A 44 11.83 6.71 -0.05
C PHE A 44 12.74 5.73 0.69
N LYS A 45 14.04 6.02 0.83
CA LYS A 45 15.05 5.06 1.31
C LYS A 45 14.74 4.42 2.67
N ASP A 46 14.09 5.17 3.57
CA ASP A 46 13.79 4.74 4.93
C ASP A 46 12.35 4.21 5.08
N TRP A 47 11.56 4.22 4.01
CA TRP A 47 10.18 3.72 4.02
C TRP A 47 10.14 2.19 4.09
N GLU A 48 9.19 1.66 4.86
CA GLU A 48 9.07 0.24 5.17
C GLU A 48 9.01 -0.64 3.92
N LEU A 49 8.40 -0.16 2.83
CA LEU A 49 8.32 -0.88 1.55
C LEU A 49 9.69 -1.32 1.03
N LEU A 50 10.70 -0.46 1.18
CA LEU A 50 12.04 -0.71 0.63
C LEU A 50 12.94 -1.42 1.63
N ARG A 51 12.66 -1.31 2.93
CA ARG A 51 13.44 -1.93 4.00
C ARG A 51 12.97 -3.34 4.36
N ILE A 52 11.67 -3.63 4.30
CA ILE A 52 11.07 -4.85 4.84
C ILE A 52 10.38 -5.63 3.72
N GLY A 53 11.15 -6.43 2.97
CA GLY A 53 10.69 -7.06 1.74
C GLY A 53 9.56 -8.09 1.87
N ARG A 54 9.22 -8.54 3.08
CA ARG A 54 8.11 -9.48 3.35
C ARG A 54 6.90 -8.84 4.01
N LEU A 55 6.88 -7.51 4.15
CA LEU A 55 5.75 -6.79 4.74
C LEU A 55 4.72 -6.46 3.66
N SER A 56 3.51 -7.01 3.78
CA SER A 56 2.45 -6.83 2.79
C SER A 56 1.57 -5.59 3.02
N VAL A 57 1.55 -5.06 4.25
CA VAL A 57 0.74 -3.89 4.62
C VAL A 57 1.58 -2.97 5.50
N MET A 58 1.56 -1.68 5.18
CA MET A 58 2.31 -0.66 5.93
C MET A 58 1.64 0.72 5.77
N PRO A 59 1.87 1.65 6.68
CA PRO A 59 1.46 3.03 6.49
C PRO A 59 2.22 3.69 5.35
N VAL A 60 1.57 4.66 4.70
CA VAL A 60 2.20 5.51 3.68
C VAL A 60 2.22 6.94 4.18
N PRO A 61 3.39 7.50 4.52
CA PRO A 61 3.51 8.91 4.88
C PRO A 61 2.97 9.83 3.77
N LYS A 62 2.32 10.93 4.15
CA LYS A 62 1.66 11.84 3.19
C LYS A 62 2.61 12.36 2.11
N ASN A 63 3.83 12.73 2.48
CA ASN A 63 4.87 13.19 1.56
C ASN A 63 5.26 12.12 0.52
N ILE A 64 5.32 10.85 0.93
CA ILE A 64 5.59 9.72 0.02
C ILE A 64 4.39 9.51 -0.91
N TRP A 65 3.17 9.51 -0.36
CA TRP A 65 1.94 9.37 -1.14
C TRP A 65 1.85 10.43 -2.24
N ASP A 66 1.99 11.71 -1.88
CA ASP A 66 1.91 12.83 -2.83
C ASP A 66 2.94 12.70 -3.96
N LYS A 67 4.15 12.22 -3.62
CA LYS A 67 5.22 12.01 -4.60
C LYS A 67 4.93 10.84 -5.54
N ILE A 68 4.42 9.72 -5.03
CA ILE A 68 3.97 8.58 -5.86
C ILE A 68 2.87 9.04 -6.83
N ILE A 69 1.89 9.82 -6.35
CA ILE A 69 0.84 10.35 -7.22
C ILE A 69 1.44 11.24 -8.31
N LYS A 70 2.39 12.11 -8.00
CA LYS A 70 3.08 12.95 -9.00
C LYS A 70 3.86 12.12 -10.03
N MET A 71 4.57 11.07 -9.61
CA MET A 71 5.29 10.15 -10.51
C MET A 71 4.34 9.37 -11.43
N SER A 72 3.11 9.16 -11.00
CA SER A 72 2.11 8.35 -11.70
C SER A 72 1.26 9.09 -12.75
N GLN A 73 1.48 10.40 -12.90
CA GLN A 73 0.75 11.28 -13.81
C GLN A 73 1.29 11.29 -15.25
#